data_AF-A0A8T6J482-F1
#
_entry.id   AF-A0A8T6J482-F1
#
_cell.length_a   1.000
_cell.length_b   1.000
_cell.length_c   1.000
_cell.angle_alpha   90.00
_cell.angle_beta   90.00
_cell.angle_gamma   90.00
#
_symmetry.space_group_name_H-M   'P 1'
#
loop_
_entity.id
_entity.type
_entity.pdbx_description
1 polymer ?
#
loop_
_entity_poly.entity_id
_entity_poly.type
_entity_poly.pdbx_seq_one_letter_code
_entity_poly.pdbx_strand_id
1 'polypeptide(L)'
;MSPVFIRRRRRDIRDLYGDTALVSGQPVRFPEPQLDNLAYRLDKVYAKAGSYEDLIKELKRHKAARYRATEYLTDDARKKPEYRDLFRAQDRIARLMAVLLLKRLESSIEAFRSTLKSLIQSNRNFREALDSGFVPIGRTATRLLSGQSFDVDDLLDVLRQEEQSRQEQGGQRAKLVHSVEDFKIADWTADLDDDYQCLSGILTRVEVIGPDDDDKLRALKRFLAKRDVKAGKVLIFSEAETTIEYLHLELNPNWENPEIARLTGSNRH
;
A
#
# COMPACT_ATOMS: atom_id res chain seq x y z
N MET A 1 18.49 26.63 -3.76
CA MET A 1 18.14 26.08 -2.43
C MET A 1 16.74 25.51 -2.51
N SER A 2 16.56 24.20 -2.34
CA SER A 2 15.21 23.63 -2.26
C SER A 2 14.59 24.05 -0.92
N PRO A 3 13.38 24.63 -0.90
CA PRO A 3 12.75 25.04 0.35
C PRO A 3 12.52 23.83 1.25
N VAL A 4 13.06 23.87 2.47
CA VAL A 4 12.82 22.84 3.48
C VAL A 4 11.41 23.06 4.05
N PHE A 5 10.46 22.20 3.70
CA PHE A 5 9.13 22.24 4.28
C PHE A 5 9.15 21.65 5.69
N ILE A 6 9.08 22.51 6.71
CA ILE A 6 8.96 22.06 8.10
C ILE A 6 7.46 21.90 8.43
N ARG A 7 7.00 20.65 8.55
CA ARG A 7 5.64 20.36 9.03
C ARG A 7 5.55 20.67 10.53
N ARG A 8 4.69 21.61 10.91
CA ARG A 8 4.34 21.91 12.31
C ARG A 8 2.84 21.66 12.52
N ARG A 9 2.47 20.95 13.58
CA ARG A 9 1.07 20.81 14.01
C ARG A 9 0.61 22.10 14.69
N ARG A 10 -0.72 22.29 14.84
CA ARG A 10 -1.30 23.44 15.58
C ARG A 10 -0.67 23.59 16.98
N ARG A 11 -0.48 22.47 17.67
CA ARG A 11 0.21 22.43 18.97
C ARG A 11 1.65 22.91 18.86
N ASP A 12 2.41 22.40 17.90
CA ASP A 12 3.80 22.80 17.70
C ASP A 12 3.91 24.32 17.38
N ILE A 13 2.94 24.89 16.65
CA ILE A 13 2.91 26.33 16.36
C ILE A 13 2.61 27.14 17.64
N ARG A 14 1.62 26.72 18.43
CA ARG A 14 1.29 27.37 19.70
C ARG A 14 2.44 27.29 20.71
N ASP A 15 3.08 26.13 20.82
CA ASP A 15 4.18 25.89 21.75
C ASP A 15 5.43 26.72 21.39
N LEU A 16 5.70 26.92 20.09
CA LEU A 16 6.88 27.66 19.60
C LEU A 16 6.67 29.17 19.47
N TYR A 17 5.46 29.61 19.10
CA TYR A 17 5.19 30.99 18.69
C TYR A 17 4.05 31.65 19.50
N GLY A 18 3.36 30.92 20.37
CA GLY A 18 2.20 31.44 21.09
C GLY A 18 1.14 32.04 20.16
N ASP A 19 0.57 33.17 20.56
CA ASP A 19 -0.44 33.92 19.78
C ASP A 19 0.19 34.96 18.82
N THR A 20 1.51 34.98 18.67
CA THR A 20 2.23 35.96 17.84
C THR A 20 2.59 35.44 16.44
N ALA A 21 2.24 34.19 16.12
CA ALA A 21 2.47 33.61 14.81
C ALA A 21 1.74 34.43 13.73
N LEU A 22 2.49 34.91 12.73
CA LEU A 22 1.96 35.64 11.59
C LEU A 22 2.16 34.84 10.30
N VAL A 23 1.14 34.81 9.43
CA VAL A 23 1.25 34.34 8.04
C VAL A 23 0.86 35.50 7.13
N SER A 24 1.77 35.94 6.27
CA SER A 24 1.58 37.12 5.41
C SER A 24 1.14 38.37 6.17
N GLY A 25 1.69 38.58 7.38
CA GLY A 25 1.37 39.72 8.24
C GLY A 25 0.06 39.60 9.03
N GLN A 26 -0.67 38.49 8.91
CA GLN A 26 -1.93 38.25 9.62
C GLN A 26 -1.74 37.26 10.79
N PRO A 27 -2.31 37.52 11.97
CA PRO A 27 -2.23 36.60 13.10
C PRO A 27 -2.91 35.28 12.81
N VAL A 28 -2.20 34.19 13.07
CA VAL A 28 -2.70 32.84 12.89
C VAL A 28 -3.71 32.52 13.98
N ARG A 29 -4.98 32.37 13.60
CA ARG A 29 -6.04 31.87 14.49
C ARG A 29 -6.44 30.46 14.08
N PHE A 30 -6.41 29.54 15.05
CA PHE A 30 -6.92 28.19 14.84
C PHE A 30 -8.35 28.09 15.36
N PRO A 31 -9.31 27.59 14.55
CA PRO A 31 -10.65 27.32 15.04
C PRO A 31 -10.60 26.20 16.08
N GLU A 32 -11.53 26.25 17.04
CA GLU A 32 -11.76 25.14 17.95
C GLU A 32 -12.26 23.92 17.17
N PRO A 33 -11.59 22.74 17.29
CA PRO A 33 -12.04 21.55 16.58
C PRO A 33 -13.39 21.08 17.12
N GLN A 34 -14.40 21.07 16.26
CA GLN A 34 -15.64 20.33 16.51
C GLN A 34 -15.48 18.94 15.90
N LEU A 35 -15.44 17.93 16.75
CA LEU A 35 -15.35 16.53 16.32
C LEU A 35 -16.76 16.00 16.06
N ASP A 36 -16.97 15.50 14.85
CA ASP A 36 -18.17 14.79 14.47
C ASP A 36 -17.77 13.50 13.75
N ASN A 37 -18.47 12.41 14.05
CA ASN A 37 -18.20 11.10 13.50
C ASN A 37 -19.29 10.77 12.48
N LEU A 38 -18.89 10.72 11.20
CA LEU A 38 -19.77 10.27 10.15
C LEU A 38 -19.87 8.74 10.19
N ALA A 39 -21.03 8.22 10.62
CA ALA A 39 -21.28 6.79 10.63
C ALA A 39 -21.53 6.25 9.20
N TYR A 40 -20.93 5.10 8.89
CA TYR A 40 -21.12 4.33 7.66
C TYR A 40 -20.94 2.83 7.97
N ARG A 41 -21.35 1.97 7.04
CA ARG A 41 -21.37 0.52 7.20
C ARG A 41 -20.50 -0.16 6.14
N LEU A 42 -19.33 -0.68 6.53
CA LEU A 42 -18.43 -1.40 5.61
C LEU A 42 -19.05 -2.68 5.06
N ASP A 43 -19.83 -3.40 5.86
CA ASP A 43 -20.57 -4.59 5.42
C ASP A 43 -21.52 -4.29 4.26
N LYS A 44 -22.09 -3.06 4.20
CA LYS A 44 -22.89 -2.63 3.04
C LYS A 44 -22.06 -2.37 1.79
N VAL A 45 -20.84 -1.85 1.94
CA VAL A 45 -19.90 -1.63 0.82
C VAL A 45 -19.57 -2.96 0.14
N TYR A 46 -19.33 -4.00 0.96
CA TYR A 46 -18.86 -5.29 0.49
C TYR A 46 -19.97 -6.32 0.21
N ALA A 47 -21.24 -5.98 0.41
CA ALA A 47 -22.35 -6.92 0.35
C ALA A 47 -22.44 -7.73 -0.97
N LYS A 48 -22.04 -7.14 -2.11
CA LYS A 48 -22.01 -7.84 -3.40
C LYS A 48 -20.84 -8.82 -3.56
N ALA A 49 -19.81 -8.71 -2.73
CA ALA A 49 -18.61 -9.55 -2.76
C ALA A 49 -18.64 -10.72 -1.75
N GLY A 50 -19.74 -10.86 -1.00
CA GLY A 50 -19.90 -11.80 0.12
C GLY A 50 -20.04 -11.08 1.46
N SER A 51 -20.05 -11.82 2.57
CA SER A 51 -20.05 -11.19 3.89
C SER A 51 -18.69 -10.54 4.17
N TYR A 52 -18.69 -9.44 4.91
CA TYR A 52 -17.47 -8.76 5.31
C TYR A 52 -16.57 -9.70 6.15
N GLU A 53 -17.18 -10.47 7.05
CA GLU A 53 -16.50 -11.44 7.90
C GLU A 53 -15.81 -12.54 7.07
N ASP A 54 -16.46 -13.04 6.02
CA ASP A 54 -15.87 -14.04 5.12
C ASP A 54 -14.68 -13.47 4.35
N LEU A 55 -14.79 -12.24 3.85
CA LEU A 55 -13.66 -11.55 3.21
C LEU A 55 -12.47 -11.41 4.16
N ILE A 56 -12.71 -10.98 5.41
CA ILE A 56 -11.67 -10.89 6.43
C ILE A 56 -11.08 -12.27 6.74
N LYS A 57 -11.91 -13.32 6.83
CA LYS A 57 -11.45 -14.68 7.08
C LYS A 57 -10.58 -15.21 5.95
N GLU A 58 -10.94 -14.95 4.70
CA GLU A 58 -10.18 -15.35 3.52
C GLU A 58 -8.85 -14.58 3.43
N LEU A 59 -8.87 -13.27 3.66
CA LEU A 59 -7.65 -12.46 3.75
C LEU A 59 -6.71 -12.91 4.85
N LYS A 60 -7.23 -13.44 5.97
CA LYS A 60 -6.41 -14.03 7.04
C LYS A 60 -5.78 -15.37 6.65
N ARG A 61 -6.29 -16.06 5.63
CA ARG A 61 -5.70 -17.30 5.09
C ARG A 61 -4.54 -17.04 4.14
N HIS A 62 -4.46 -15.85 3.54
CA HIS A 62 -3.32 -15.45 2.72
C HIS A 62 -2.04 -15.49 3.55
N LYS A 63 -1.10 -16.35 3.15
CA LYS A 63 0.16 -16.62 3.84
C LYS A 63 1.13 -15.47 3.66
N ALA A 64 1.03 -14.73 2.56
CA ALA A 64 2.05 -13.76 2.14
C ALA A 64 3.41 -14.46 1.90
N ALA A 65 3.37 -15.63 1.26
CA ALA A 65 4.47 -16.58 1.08
C ALA A 65 5.72 -15.93 0.47
N ARG A 66 5.54 -15.00 -0.47
CA ARG A 66 6.62 -14.20 -1.07
C ARG A 66 7.52 -13.53 -0.03
N TYR A 67 6.95 -13.09 1.10
CA TYR A 67 7.66 -12.35 2.14
C TYR A 67 8.24 -13.25 3.24
N ARG A 68 8.17 -14.58 3.07
CA ARG A 68 8.53 -15.60 4.07
C ARG A 68 9.62 -16.56 3.58
N ALA A 69 10.57 -16.08 2.78
CA ALA A 69 11.65 -16.90 2.22
C ALA A 69 12.36 -17.82 3.25
N THR A 70 12.53 -17.39 4.50
CA THR A 70 13.14 -18.19 5.57
C THR A 70 12.33 -19.41 5.99
N GLU A 71 11.02 -19.44 5.75
CA GLU A 71 10.19 -20.62 6.01
C GLU A 71 10.50 -21.73 4.99
N TYR A 72 10.91 -21.34 3.78
CA TYR A 72 11.21 -22.25 2.68
C TYR A 72 12.68 -22.64 2.57
N LEU A 73 13.59 -22.15 3.43
CA LEU A 73 14.99 -22.59 3.40
C LEU A 73 15.12 -24.10 3.72
N THR A 74 15.98 -24.80 2.98
CA THR A 74 16.42 -26.17 3.31
C THR A 74 17.26 -26.17 4.59
N ASP A 75 17.36 -27.32 5.26
CA ASP A 75 18.07 -27.41 6.54
C ASP A 75 19.57 -27.09 6.41
N ASP A 76 20.17 -27.37 5.27
CA ASP A 76 21.56 -27.01 4.98
C ASP A 76 21.72 -25.53 4.63
N ALA A 77 20.80 -24.97 3.85
CA ALA A 77 20.80 -23.54 3.57
C ALA A 77 20.67 -22.71 4.86
N ARG A 78 19.84 -23.13 5.83
CA ARG A 78 19.68 -22.45 7.14
C ARG A 78 21.00 -22.25 7.90
N LYS A 79 22.02 -23.09 7.65
CA LYS A 79 23.34 -23.01 8.30
C LYS A 79 24.27 -22.00 7.62
N LYS A 80 23.97 -21.56 6.37
CA LYS A 80 24.83 -20.64 5.62
C LYS A 80 24.77 -19.22 6.22
N PRO A 81 25.92 -18.54 6.42
CA PRO A 81 25.96 -17.20 7.02
C PRO A 81 25.16 -16.14 6.26
N GLU A 82 25.06 -16.25 4.94
CA GLU A 82 24.37 -15.29 4.06
C GLU A 82 22.87 -15.13 4.35
N TYR A 83 22.23 -16.12 4.99
CA TYR A 83 20.81 -16.09 5.33
C TYR A 83 20.50 -15.56 6.73
N ARG A 84 21.52 -15.27 7.57
CA ARG A 84 21.30 -14.82 8.95
C ARG A 84 20.47 -13.54 9.05
N ASP A 85 20.67 -12.60 8.13
CA ASP A 85 19.93 -11.33 8.11
C ASP A 85 18.47 -11.50 7.67
N LEU A 86 18.17 -12.54 6.88
CA LEU A 86 16.82 -12.83 6.43
C LEU A 86 15.89 -13.16 7.60
N PHE A 87 16.38 -13.93 8.58
CA PHE A 87 15.61 -14.33 9.78
C PHE A 87 15.15 -13.15 10.63
N ARG A 88 15.85 -12.00 10.59
CA ARG A 88 15.51 -10.84 11.42
C ARG A 88 14.41 -9.96 10.81
N ALA A 89 14.21 -10.02 9.50
CA ALA A 89 13.41 -9.05 8.76
C ALA A 89 12.05 -9.59 8.27
N GLN A 90 11.94 -10.88 7.95
CA GLN A 90 10.86 -11.39 7.09
C GLN A 90 9.51 -11.55 7.78
N ASP A 91 9.46 -12.12 8.98
CA ASP A 91 8.25 -12.21 9.81
C ASP A 91 7.55 -10.87 10.02
N ARG A 92 8.33 -9.80 10.12
CA ARG A 92 7.81 -8.44 10.29
C ARG A 92 7.16 -7.95 9.01
N ILE A 93 7.73 -8.27 7.85
CA ILE A 93 7.21 -7.86 6.55
C ILE A 93 5.89 -8.59 6.27
N ALA A 94 5.83 -9.92 6.42
CA ALA A 94 4.61 -10.68 6.18
C ALA A 94 3.43 -10.16 7.04
N ARG A 95 3.66 -9.93 8.34
CA ARG A 95 2.65 -9.33 9.24
C ARG A 95 2.27 -7.91 8.82
N LEU A 96 3.25 -7.09 8.41
CA LEU A 96 2.99 -5.74 7.91
C LEU A 96 2.11 -5.78 6.66
N MET A 97 2.37 -6.69 5.72
CA MET A 97 1.57 -6.83 4.50
C MET A 97 0.11 -7.19 4.82
N ALA A 98 -0.12 -8.09 5.78
CA ALA A 98 -1.47 -8.43 6.23
C ALA A 98 -2.20 -7.22 6.85
N VAL A 99 -1.52 -6.46 7.72
CA VAL A 99 -2.09 -5.22 8.32
C VAL A 99 -2.36 -4.17 7.25
N LEU A 100 -1.45 -3.97 6.29
CA LEU A 100 -1.63 -3.01 5.20
C LEU A 100 -2.82 -3.40 4.31
N LEU A 101 -3.00 -4.67 4.01
CA LEU A 101 -4.12 -5.15 3.21
C LEU A 101 -5.47 -4.87 3.88
N LEU A 102 -5.58 -5.12 5.20
CA LEU A 102 -6.76 -4.78 6.00
C LEU A 102 -7.02 -3.27 6.03
N LYS A 103 -5.98 -2.45 6.22
CA LYS A 103 -6.11 -0.98 6.15
C LYS A 103 -6.63 -0.51 4.80
N ARG A 104 -6.21 -1.15 3.71
CA ARG A 104 -6.65 -0.80 2.35
C ARG A 104 -8.10 -1.16 2.11
N LEU A 105 -8.54 -2.30 2.64
CA LEU A 105 -9.94 -2.70 2.68
C LEU A 105 -10.82 -1.69 3.44
N GLU A 106 -10.37 -1.13 4.55
CA GLU A 106 -11.14 -0.10 5.28
C GLU A 106 -11.06 1.31 4.64
N SER A 107 -10.02 1.58 3.85
CA SER A 107 -9.75 2.90 3.28
C SER A 107 -10.79 3.28 2.20
N SER A 108 -10.86 2.50 1.12
CA SER A 108 -11.84 2.63 0.04
C SER A 108 -11.80 1.38 -0.83
N ILE A 109 -12.89 1.12 -1.57
CA ILE A 109 -12.95 0.00 -2.51
C ILE A 109 -11.85 0.07 -3.57
N GLU A 110 -11.55 1.27 -4.09
CA GLU A 110 -10.49 1.48 -5.08
C GLU A 110 -9.08 1.24 -4.52
N ALA A 111 -8.81 1.72 -3.31
CA ALA A 111 -7.52 1.45 -2.66
C ALA A 111 -7.32 -0.05 -2.40
N PHE A 112 -8.40 -0.77 -2.05
CA PHE A 112 -8.35 -2.21 -1.86
C PHE A 112 -8.08 -2.95 -3.18
N ARG A 113 -8.83 -2.65 -4.25
CA ARG A 113 -8.64 -3.22 -5.59
C ARG A 113 -7.22 -3.01 -6.11
N SER A 114 -6.73 -1.76 -6.02
CA SER A 114 -5.37 -1.41 -6.43
C SER A 114 -4.31 -2.22 -5.67
N THR A 115 -4.52 -2.41 -4.36
CA THR A 115 -3.62 -3.21 -3.52
C THR A 115 -3.65 -4.68 -3.92
N LEU A 116 -4.83 -5.27 -4.13
CA LEU A 116 -4.96 -6.66 -4.60
C LEU A 116 -4.24 -6.86 -5.93
N LYS A 117 -4.49 -6.00 -6.92
CA LYS A 117 -3.83 -6.05 -8.24
C LYS A 117 -2.31 -5.99 -8.11
N SER A 118 -1.79 -5.11 -7.27
CA SER A 118 -0.34 -5.00 -7.04
C SER A 118 0.24 -6.24 -6.36
N LEU A 119 -0.44 -6.81 -5.36
CA LEU A 119 0.01 -8.04 -4.70
C LEU A 119 -0.02 -9.24 -5.65
N ILE A 120 -1.08 -9.38 -6.43
CA ILE A 120 -1.25 -10.44 -7.44
C ILE A 120 -0.12 -10.36 -8.47
N GLN A 121 0.12 -9.17 -9.04
CA GLN A 121 1.20 -8.97 -10.01
C GLN A 121 2.55 -9.32 -9.39
N SER A 122 2.78 -8.88 -8.16
CA SER A 122 4.05 -9.09 -7.50
C SER A 122 4.31 -10.54 -7.07
N ASN A 123 3.24 -11.29 -6.78
CA ASN A 123 3.30 -12.73 -6.59
C ASN A 123 3.67 -13.41 -7.92
N ARG A 124 2.99 -13.10 -9.02
CA ARG A 124 3.29 -13.65 -10.37
C ARG A 124 4.73 -13.38 -10.81
N ASN A 125 5.20 -12.14 -10.70
CA ASN A 125 6.58 -11.79 -11.07
C ASN A 125 7.61 -12.54 -10.21
N PHE A 126 7.29 -12.77 -8.93
CA PHE A 126 8.17 -13.54 -8.04
C PHE A 126 8.18 -15.02 -8.41
N ARG A 127 7.01 -15.59 -8.73
CA ARG A 127 6.85 -16.96 -9.22
C ARG A 127 7.67 -17.21 -10.50
N GLU A 128 7.67 -16.24 -11.42
CA GLU A 128 8.47 -16.28 -12.65
C GLU A 128 9.97 -16.26 -12.37
N ALA A 129 10.44 -15.44 -11.41
CA ALA A 129 11.84 -15.48 -10.99
C ALA A 129 12.26 -16.85 -10.43
N LEU A 130 11.38 -17.50 -9.65
CA LEU A 130 11.63 -18.86 -9.16
C LEU A 130 11.71 -19.87 -10.31
N ASP A 131 10.83 -19.77 -11.31
CA ASP A 131 10.86 -20.63 -12.51
C ASP A 131 12.14 -20.43 -13.33
N SER A 132 12.67 -19.20 -13.35
CA SER A 132 13.96 -18.87 -13.98
C SER A 132 15.18 -19.25 -13.13
N GLY A 133 14.99 -19.93 -11.99
CA GLY A 133 16.07 -20.56 -11.25
C GLY A 133 16.78 -19.67 -10.23
N PHE A 134 16.18 -18.53 -9.82
CA PHE A 134 16.74 -17.72 -8.74
C PHE A 134 15.69 -17.15 -7.78
N VAL A 135 16.14 -16.80 -6.57
CA VAL A 135 15.30 -16.19 -5.54
C VAL A 135 15.72 -14.74 -5.31
N PRO A 136 14.93 -13.75 -5.78
CA PRO A 136 15.23 -12.33 -5.58
C PRO A 136 14.74 -11.84 -4.21
N ILE A 137 15.65 -11.35 -3.38
CA ILE A 137 15.35 -10.86 -2.02
C ILE A 137 15.92 -9.46 -1.83
N GLY A 138 15.18 -8.59 -1.14
CA GLY A 138 15.64 -7.26 -0.74
C GLY A 138 14.80 -6.13 -1.32
N ARG A 139 15.10 -4.89 -0.92
CA ARG A 139 14.25 -3.72 -1.24
C ARG A 139 14.12 -3.47 -2.73
N THR A 140 15.21 -3.60 -3.49
CA THR A 140 15.21 -3.42 -4.94
C THR A 140 14.38 -4.49 -5.63
N ALA A 141 14.60 -5.76 -5.27
CA ALA A 141 13.76 -6.87 -5.73
C ALA A 141 12.27 -6.59 -5.43
N THR A 142 11.94 -6.21 -4.19
CA THR A 142 10.56 -5.92 -3.80
C THR A 142 9.93 -4.84 -4.67
N ARG A 143 10.67 -3.76 -4.97
CA ARG A 143 10.22 -2.65 -5.80
C ARG A 143 9.98 -3.08 -7.25
N LEU A 144 10.94 -3.77 -7.86
CA LEU A 144 10.88 -4.17 -9.27
C LEU A 144 9.77 -5.21 -9.50
N LEU A 145 9.68 -6.19 -8.62
CA LEU A 145 8.63 -7.20 -8.67
C LEU A 145 7.22 -6.61 -8.52
N SER A 146 7.04 -5.42 -7.94
CA SER A 146 5.72 -4.77 -7.88
C SER A 146 5.34 -4.00 -9.15
N GLY A 147 6.25 -3.93 -10.14
CA GLY A 147 6.06 -3.25 -11.40
C GLY A 147 5.05 -3.95 -12.32
N GLN A 148 4.39 -3.14 -13.17
CA GLN A 148 3.48 -3.64 -14.21
C GLN A 148 4.25 -4.14 -15.44
N SER A 149 5.35 -3.47 -15.80
CA SER A 149 6.33 -3.99 -16.75
C SER A 149 7.34 -4.80 -15.96
N PHE A 150 7.44 -6.08 -16.29
CA PHE A 150 8.36 -7.02 -15.64
C PHE A 150 9.04 -7.85 -16.71
N ASP A 151 10.36 -7.92 -16.62
CA ASP A 151 11.21 -8.81 -17.38
C ASP A 151 12.18 -9.45 -16.37
N VAL A 152 12.29 -10.78 -16.44
CA VAL A 152 13.04 -11.56 -15.45
C VAL A 152 14.55 -11.41 -15.63
N ASP A 153 15.02 -11.20 -16.86
CA ASP A 153 16.44 -11.00 -17.16
C ASP A 153 16.86 -9.59 -16.71
N ASP A 154 16.05 -8.57 -16.99
CA ASP A 154 16.26 -7.21 -16.48
C ASP A 154 16.29 -7.18 -14.94
N LEU A 155 15.39 -7.91 -14.28
CA LEU A 155 15.41 -8.04 -12.81
C LEU A 155 16.76 -8.59 -12.33
N LEU A 156 17.19 -9.71 -12.93
CA LEU A 156 18.41 -10.40 -12.54
C LEU A 156 19.64 -9.50 -12.72
N ASP A 157 19.73 -8.81 -13.85
CA ASP A 157 20.84 -7.91 -14.17
C ASP A 157 20.91 -6.72 -13.20
N VAL A 158 19.77 -6.07 -12.90
CA VAL A 158 19.73 -4.96 -11.95
C VAL A 158 20.17 -5.41 -10.55
N LEU A 159 19.74 -6.60 -10.10
CA LEU A 159 20.14 -7.11 -8.78
C LEU A 159 21.62 -7.47 -8.71
N ARG A 160 22.17 -8.11 -9.76
CA ARG A 160 23.61 -8.42 -9.84
C ARG A 160 24.47 -7.16 -9.88
N GLN A 161 24.05 -6.15 -10.65
CA GLN A 161 24.76 -4.88 -10.71
C GLN A 161 24.76 -4.18 -9.34
N GLU A 162 23.63 -4.22 -8.61
CA GLU A 162 23.57 -3.67 -7.25
C GLU A 162 24.46 -4.45 -6.26
N GLU A 163 24.51 -5.77 -6.34
CA GLU A 163 25.43 -6.59 -5.54
C GLU A 163 26.88 -6.22 -5.79
N GLN A 164 27.29 -6.12 -7.06
CA GLN A 164 28.65 -5.73 -7.44
C GLN A 164 29.00 -4.34 -6.88
N SER A 165 28.12 -3.35 -7.07
CA SER A 165 28.33 -1.99 -6.55
C SER A 165 28.48 -1.96 -5.03
N ARG A 166 27.71 -2.79 -4.29
CA ARG A 166 27.83 -2.90 -2.82
C ARG A 166 29.16 -3.50 -2.40
N GLN A 167 29.67 -4.50 -3.13
CA GLN A 167 30.96 -5.13 -2.87
C GLN A 167 32.12 -4.15 -3.10
N GLU A 168 32.09 -3.40 -4.19
CA GLU A 168 33.09 -2.36 -4.52
C GLU A 168 33.15 -1.26 -3.44
N GLN A 169 32.02 -0.96 -2.80
CA GLN A 169 31.94 0.01 -1.69
C GLN A 169 32.33 -0.57 -0.32
N GLY A 170 32.85 -1.80 -0.27
CA GLY A 170 33.26 -2.46 0.97
C GLY A 170 32.08 -2.88 1.88
N GLY A 171 30.86 -2.92 1.34
CA GLY A 171 29.67 -3.29 2.11
C GLY A 171 29.54 -4.80 2.28
N GLN A 172 29.59 -5.30 3.51
CA GLN A 172 29.04 -6.62 3.86
C GLN A 172 27.52 -6.50 3.96
N ARG A 173 26.82 -6.55 2.82
CA ARG A 173 25.35 -6.63 2.78
C ARG A 173 24.91 -8.00 2.31
N ALA A 174 23.75 -8.42 2.79
CA ALA A 174 23.09 -9.64 2.33
C ALA A 174 22.98 -9.66 0.81
N LYS A 175 23.21 -10.85 0.24
CA LYS A 175 22.99 -11.17 -1.16
C LYS A 175 21.52 -10.87 -1.52
N LEU A 176 21.30 -10.42 -2.75
CA LEU A 176 20.00 -10.12 -3.34
C LEU A 176 19.50 -11.26 -4.23
N VAL A 177 20.40 -12.05 -4.82
CA VAL A 177 20.09 -13.16 -5.72
C VAL A 177 20.56 -14.48 -5.10
N HIS A 178 19.63 -15.35 -4.74
CA HIS A 178 19.94 -16.66 -4.13
C HIS A 178 19.61 -17.81 -5.08
N SER A 179 20.30 -18.94 -4.92
CA SER A 179 19.97 -20.15 -5.68
C SER A 179 18.64 -20.72 -5.19
N VAL A 180 17.81 -21.19 -6.12
CA VAL A 180 16.59 -21.94 -5.81
C VAL A 180 16.86 -23.26 -5.08
N GLU A 181 18.05 -23.84 -5.23
CA GLU A 181 18.44 -25.10 -4.56
C GLU A 181 18.52 -24.97 -3.03
N ASP A 182 18.66 -23.74 -2.53
CA ASP A 182 18.67 -23.44 -1.10
C ASP A 182 17.27 -23.41 -0.49
N PHE A 183 16.22 -23.57 -1.31
CA PHE A 183 14.84 -23.46 -0.90
C PHE A 183 14.02 -24.69 -1.30
N LYS A 184 12.97 -24.96 -0.52
CA LYS A 184 11.92 -25.94 -0.78
C LYS A 184 10.97 -25.38 -1.82
N ILE A 185 11.41 -25.34 -3.08
CA ILE A 185 10.68 -24.65 -4.17
C ILE A 185 9.28 -25.22 -4.38
N ALA A 186 9.11 -26.54 -4.29
CA ALA A 186 7.79 -27.16 -4.46
C ALA A 186 6.77 -26.63 -3.43
N ASP A 187 7.15 -26.59 -2.15
CA ASP A 187 6.31 -26.06 -1.06
C ASP A 187 6.06 -24.55 -1.25
N TRP A 188 7.09 -23.80 -1.66
CA TRP A 188 6.97 -22.36 -1.85
C TRP A 188 6.05 -22.01 -3.02
N THR A 189 6.20 -22.70 -4.14
CA THR A 189 5.33 -22.55 -5.31
C THR A 189 3.88 -22.87 -4.97
N ALA A 190 3.61 -23.96 -4.25
CA ALA A 190 2.25 -24.29 -3.82
C ALA A 190 1.62 -23.17 -2.96
N ASP A 191 2.39 -22.61 -2.03
CA ASP A 191 1.92 -21.51 -1.19
C ASP A 191 1.74 -20.19 -1.95
N LEU A 192 2.58 -19.91 -2.95
CA LEU A 192 2.43 -18.75 -3.84
C LEU A 192 1.19 -18.89 -4.71
N ASP A 193 0.91 -20.07 -5.23
CA ASP A 193 -0.28 -20.38 -6.01
C ASP A 193 -1.54 -20.24 -5.16
N ASP A 194 -1.54 -20.76 -3.93
CA ASP A 194 -2.62 -20.57 -2.95
C ASP A 194 -2.89 -19.09 -2.67
N ASP A 195 -1.83 -18.31 -2.44
CA ASP A 195 -1.92 -16.86 -2.24
C ASP A 195 -2.49 -16.15 -3.48
N TYR A 196 -2.03 -16.54 -4.68
CA TYR A 196 -2.53 -15.99 -5.94
C TYR A 196 -4.03 -16.27 -6.13
N GLN A 197 -4.47 -17.51 -5.89
CA GLN A 197 -5.87 -17.90 -6.01
C GLN A 197 -6.75 -17.16 -4.99
N CYS A 198 -6.29 -17.06 -3.74
CA CYS A 198 -6.96 -16.31 -2.68
C CYS A 198 -7.16 -14.83 -3.08
N LEU A 199 -6.09 -14.15 -3.46
CA LEU A 199 -6.14 -12.73 -3.82
C LEU A 199 -6.97 -12.49 -5.09
N SER A 200 -6.81 -13.34 -6.11
CA SER A 200 -7.54 -13.21 -7.38
C SER A 200 -9.03 -13.47 -7.20
N GLY A 201 -9.41 -14.48 -6.41
CA GLY A 201 -10.81 -14.78 -6.08
C GLY A 201 -11.48 -13.61 -5.35
N ILE A 202 -10.78 -13.01 -4.37
CA ILE A 202 -11.27 -11.79 -3.70
C ILE A 202 -11.40 -10.65 -4.71
N LEU A 203 -10.38 -10.40 -5.54
CA LEU A 203 -10.40 -9.33 -6.55
C LEU A 203 -11.62 -9.44 -7.46
N THR A 204 -11.86 -10.62 -8.05
CA THR A 204 -13.01 -10.87 -8.92
C THR A 204 -14.34 -10.54 -8.22
N ARG A 205 -14.51 -10.95 -6.95
CA ARG A 205 -15.74 -10.66 -6.21
C ARG A 205 -15.89 -9.17 -5.87
N VAL A 206 -14.80 -8.47 -5.61
CA VAL A 206 -14.88 -7.04 -5.29
C VAL A 206 -14.94 -6.15 -6.52
N GLU A 207 -14.60 -6.61 -7.73
CA GLU A 207 -14.66 -5.80 -8.96
C GLU A 207 -16.09 -5.34 -9.33
N VAL A 208 -17.12 -6.05 -8.90
CA VAL A 208 -18.53 -5.69 -9.19
C VAL A 208 -19.07 -4.53 -8.33
N ILE A 209 -18.35 -4.12 -7.28
CA ILE A 209 -18.78 -3.07 -6.33
C ILE A 209 -18.69 -1.68 -6.99
N GLY A 210 -19.82 -1.07 -7.32
CA GLY A 210 -19.84 0.27 -7.90
C GLY A 210 -19.81 1.38 -6.83
N PRO A 211 -19.68 2.65 -7.25
CA PRO A 211 -19.85 3.80 -6.36
C PRO A 211 -21.20 3.83 -5.63
N ASP A 212 -22.26 3.31 -6.27
CA ASP A 212 -23.60 3.23 -5.68
C ASP A 212 -23.70 2.25 -4.50
N ASP A 213 -22.80 1.25 -4.46
CA ASP A 213 -22.73 0.27 -3.38
C ASP A 213 -21.96 0.84 -2.16
N ASP A 214 -21.08 1.81 -2.39
CA ASP A 214 -20.20 2.40 -1.39
C ASP A 214 -20.97 3.27 -0.37
N ASP A 215 -21.36 2.67 0.75
CA ASP A 215 -22.05 3.37 1.84
C ASP A 215 -21.21 4.48 2.47
N LYS A 216 -19.87 4.38 2.43
CA LYS A 216 -18.95 5.41 2.93
C LYS A 216 -18.96 6.63 2.00
N LEU A 217 -18.89 6.42 0.69
CA LEU A 217 -19.05 7.48 -0.31
C LEU A 217 -20.43 8.13 -0.20
N ARG A 218 -21.50 7.34 -0.08
CA ARG A 218 -22.86 7.88 0.08
C ARG A 218 -23.01 8.68 1.38
N ALA A 219 -22.45 8.21 2.48
CA ALA A 219 -22.43 8.96 3.73
C ALA A 219 -21.71 10.30 3.57
N LEU A 220 -20.56 10.32 2.89
CA LEU A 220 -19.81 11.54 2.60
C LEU A 220 -20.61 12.51 1.71
N LYS A 221 -21.21 12.03 0.61
CA LYS A 221 -22.07 12.84 -0.27
C LYS A 221 -23.24 13.46 0.51
N ARG A 222 -23.91 12.69 1.39
CA ARG A 222 -24.97 13.20 2.29
C ARG A 222 -24.45 14.24 3.29
N PHE A 223 -23.26 14.04 3.84
CA PHE A 223 -22.65 14.99 4.78
C PHE A 223 -22.34 16.32 4.10
N LEU A 224 -21.76 16.28 2.90
CA LEU A 224 -21.43 17.48 2.12
C LEU A 224 -22.69 18.23 1.69
N ALA A 225 -23.74 17.52 1.24
CA ALA A 225 -25.00 18.15 0.81
C ALA A 225 -25.75 18.90 1.93
N LYS A 226 -25.54 18.54 3.20
CA LYS A 226 -26.15 19.22 4.36
C LYS A 226 -25.45 20.50 4.77
N ARG A 227 -24.18 20.67 4.39
CA ARG A 227 -23.45 21.90 4.73
C ARG A 227 -23.66 22.91 3.63
N ASP A 228 -23.77 24.16 4.02
CA ASP A 228 -23.54 25.26 3.09
C ASP A 228 -22.05 25.32 2.77
N VAL A 229 -21.61 24.45 1.85
CA VAL A 229 -20.22 24.39 1.40
C VAL A 229 -19.81 25.71 0.76
N LYS A 230 -20.76 26.53 0.26
CA LYS A 230 -20.49 27.85 -0.31
C LYS A 230 -20.12 28.90 0.75
N ALA A 231 -20.43 28.65 2.02
CA ALA A 231 -20.03 29.52 3.13
C ALA A 231 -18.60 29.27 3.62
N GLY A 232 -17.86 28.28 3.07
CA GLY A 232 -16.51 27.95 3.54
C GLY A 232 -15.70 27.06 2.62
N LYS A 233 -14.59 26.50 3.13
CA LYS A 233 -13.77 25.51 2.41
C LYS A 233 -13.83 24.17 3.14
N VAL A 234 -13.98 23.08 2.39
CA VAL A 234 -13.91 21.71 2.92
C VAL A 234 -12.60 21.08 2.50
N LEU A 235 -11.85 20.53 3.46
CA LEU A 235 -10.65 19.73 3.20
C LEU A 235 -10.93 18.28 3.59
N ILE A 236 -10.77 17.38 2.62
CA ILE A 236 -10.88 15.94 2.82
C ILE A 236 -9.48 15.36 2.79
N PHE A 237 -9.07 14.71 3.88
CA PHE A 237 -7.77 14.06 3.98
C PHE A 237 -7.91 12.55 3.82
N SER A 238 -6.99 11.95 3.08
CA SER A 238 -6.83 10.51 2.97
C SER A 238 -5.35 10.15 2.95
N GLU A 239 -5.00 8.98 3.48
CA GLU A 239 -3.64 8.43 3.44
C GLU A 239 -3.33 7.72 2.10
N ALA A 240 -4.33 7.56 1.23
CA ALA A 240 -4.21 6.85 -0.04
C ALA A 240 -4.48 7.79 -1.21
N GLU A 241 -3.51 7.91 -2.12
CA GLU A 241 -3.65 8.68 -3.36
C GLU A 241 -4.80 8.17 -4.22
N THR A 242 -4.93 6.85 -4.38
CA THR A 242 -6.04 6.22 -5.11
C THR A 242 -7.41 6.56 -4.52
N THR A 243 -7.52 6.71 -3.20
CA THR A 243 -8.76 7.17 -2.56
C THR A 243 -9.04 8.64 -2.88
N ILE A 244 -8.03 9.50 -2.95
CA ILE A 244 -8.21 10.91 -3.34
C ILE A 244 -8.67 11.01 -4.80
N GLU A 245 -8.08 10.22 -5.70
CA GLU A 245 -8.47 10.17 -7.11
C GLU A 245 -9.92 9.67 -7.28
N TYR A 246 -10.27 8.59 -6.60
CA TYR A 246 -11.63 8.06 -6.57
C TYR A 246 -12.64 9.09 -6.05
N LEU A 247 -12.36 9.72 -4.89
CA LEU A 247 -13.25 10.74 -4.34
C LEU A 247 -13.38 11.95 -5.27
N HIS A 248 -12.30 12.36 -5.93
CA HIS A 248 -12.36 13.47 -6.89
C HIS A 248 -13.27 13.12 -8.07
N LEU A 249 -13.11 11.93 -8.66
CA LEU A 249 -13.97 11.47 -9.75
C LEU A 249 -15.44 11.43 -9.33
N GLU A 250 -15.72 10.95 -8.11
CA GLU A 250 -17.08 10.75 -7.61
C GLU A 250 -17.78 12.01 -7.09
N LEU A 251 -17.01 13.01 -6.65
CA LEU A 251 -17.54 14.28 -6.17
C LEU A 251 -17.53 15.37 -7.26
N ASN A 252 -16.73 15.19 -8.31
CA ASN A 252 -16.61 16.10 -9.44
C ASN A 252 -16.66 15.32 -10.77
N PRO A 253 -17.80 14.69 -11.10
CA PRO A 253 -17.93 13.94 -12.34
C PRO A 253 -17.65 14.84 -13.54
N ASN A 254 -16.98 14.29 -14.56
CA ASN A 254 -16.54 15.00 -15.76
C ASN A 254 -15.65 16.25 -15.53
N TRP A 255 -15.17 16.48 -14.30
CA TRP A 255 -14.33 17.64 -13.95
C TRP A 255 -15.04 18.99 -14.17
N GLU A 256 -16.37 19.01 -14.07
CA GLU A 256 -17.18 20.19 -14.40
C GLU A 256 -17.14 21.28 -13.33
N ASN A 257 -16.87 20.93 -12.07
CA ASN A 257 -16.84 21.89 -10.97
C ASN A 257 -15.39 22.37 -10.69
N PRO A 258 -15.03 23.62 -11.06
CA PRO A 258 -13.68 24.16 -10.83
C PRO A 258 -13.39 24.47 -9.35
N GLU A 259 -14.41 24.46 -8.47
CA GLU A 259 -14.23 24.68 -7.03
C GLU A 259 -13.72 23.42 -6.30
N ILE A 260 -13.76 22.26 -6.96
CA ILE A 260 -13.25 21.00 -6.41
C ILE A 260 -11.89 20.71 -7.02
N ALA A 261 -10.87 20.68 -6.16
CA ALA A 261 -9.51 20.34 -6.53
C ALA A 261 -8.99 19.14 -5.71
N ARG A 262 -8.11 18.35 -6.32
CA ARG A 262 -7.37 17.28 -5.64
C ARG A 262 -5.89 17.62 -5.53
N LEU A 263 -5.29 17.25 -4.39
CA LEU A 263 -3.85 17.34 -4.17
C LEU A 263 -3.32 15.97 -3.72
N THR A 264 -2.39 15.41 -4.50
CA THR A 264 -1.76 14.13 -4.31
C THR A 264 -0.23 14.27 -4.44
N GLY A 265 0.51 13.17 -4.31
CA GLY A 265 1.96 13.20 -4.54
C GLY A 265 2.31 13.52 -5.99
N SER A 266 1.48 13.08 -6.93
CA SER A 266 1.73 13.20 -8.38
C SER A 266 1.40 14.58 -8.98
N ASN A 267 0.59 15.42 -8.32
CA ASN A 267 0.15 16.70 -8.87
C ASN A 267 0.47 17.91 -7.96
N ARG A 268 1.54 17.80 -7.17
CA ARG A 268 1.90 18.75 -6.11
C ARG A 268 2.59 20.04 -6.60
N HIS A 269 2.42 20.40 -7.87
CA HIS A 269 3.15 21.49 -8.53
C HIS A 269 2.32 22.77 -8.65
#